data_AF-N1ZKL5-F1
#
_entry.id   AF-N1ZKL5-F1
#
_cell.length_a   1.000
_cell.length_b   1.000
_cell.length_c   1.000
_cell.angle_alpha   90.00
_cell.angle_beta   90.00
_cell.angle_gamma   90.00
#
_symmetry.space_group_name_H-M   'P 1'
#
loop_
_entity.id
_entity.type
_entity.pdbx_description
1 polymer ?
#
loop_
_entity_poly.entity_id
_entity_poly.type
_entity_poly.pdbx_seq_one_letter_code
_entity_poly.pdbx_strand_id
1 'polypeptide(L)'
;MTREEIVQVLAVLKANYSGALKDMTRQEAEGKINIWITMFADTDREIMNLAVQKIIATSKYFPTVAEVREVIAEINTGCVLDGGAAWGEVITAIRNYGQYRELQALESMSDMTKTVVQRMGWRDLCLSEDTEIDRAHFLKIYQAEEKRQKQKNVLPLETRQKIEQKQLEYQQQKQELYQQQKQQKLLEQEQQKQKQLQTLLLYAPKPQENDFASVAELFAEKRKELLEKSK
;
A
#
# COMPACT_ATOMS: atom_id res chain seq x y z
N MET A 1 -21.14 -2.84 19.29
CA MET A 1 -22.18 -2.36 20.23
C MET A 1 -23.58 -2.73 19.78
N THR A 2 -24.53 -2.87 20.72
CA THR A 2 -25.95 -3.11 20.42
C THR A 2 -26.72 -1.79 20.19
N ARG A 3 -27.91 -1.88 19.58
CA ARG A 3 -28.79 -0.72 19.36
C ARG A 3 -29.18 -0.03 20.67
N GLU A 4 -29.45 -0.80 21.72
CA GLU A 4 -29.85 -0.29 23.03
C GLU A 4 -28.74 0.55 23.67
N GLU A 5 -27.49 0.09 23.57
CA GLU A 5 -26.33 0.82 24.08
C GLU A 5 -26.11 2.14 23.34
N ILE A 6 -26.27 2.15 22.01
CA ILE A 6 -26.17 3.38 21.21
C ILE A 6 -27.25 4.38 21.59
N VAL A 7 -28.49 3.92 21.82
CA VAL A 7 -29.58 4.79 22.29
C VAL A 7 -29.25 5.37 23.67
N GLN A 8 -28.67 4.59 24.59
CA GLN A 8 -28.23 5.09 25.89
C GLN A 8 -27.13 6.15 25.76
N VAL A 9 -26.13 5.92 24.91
CA VAL A 9 -25.05 6.89 24.63
C VAL A 9 -25.62 8.20 24.08
N LEU A 10 -26.51 8.11 23.09
CA LEU A 10 -27.16 9.29 22.52
C LEU A 10 -28.04 10.02 23.54
N ALA A 11 -28.69 9.31 24.46
CA ALA A 11 -29.48 9.90 25.53
C ALA A 11 -28.59 10.70 26.51
N VAL A 12 -27.43 10.15 26.90
CA VAL A 12 -26.44 10.85 27.74
C VAL A 12 -25.93 12.12 27.06
N LEU A 13 -25.59 12.04 25.77
CA LEU A 13 -25.16 13.21 25.01
C LEU A 13 -26.28 14.25 24.90
N LYS A 14 -27.53 13.83 24.64
CA LYS A 14 -28.69 14.73 24.59
C LYS A 14 -28.92 15.45 25.92
N ALA A 15 -28.70 14.77 27.05
CA ALA A 15 -28.87 15.36 28.39
C ALA A 15 -27.88 16.51 28.64
N ASN A 16 -26.63 16.38 28.17
CA ASN A 16 -25.63 17.45 28.26
C ASN A 16 -25.85 18.55 27.22
N TYR A 17 -26.13 18.16 25.97
CA TYR A 17 -26.33 19.07 24.85
C TYR A 17 -27.82 19.29 24.60
N SER A 18 -28.49 19.99 25.51
CA SER A 18 -29.95 20.14 25.52
C SER A 18 -30.54 20.70 24.22
N GLY A 19 -29.79 21.52 23.48
CA GLY A 19 -30.14 22.05 22.15
C GLY A 19 -30.09 21.02 21.01
N ALA A 20 -29.38 19.92 21.18
CA ALA A 20 -29.17 18.91 20.15
C ALA A 20 -30.32 17.91 20.08
N LEU A 21 -30.53 17.33 18.89
CA LEU A 21 -31.57 16.34 18.64
C LEU A 21 -32.98 16.86 18.99
N LYS A 22 -33.21 18.18 18.92
CA LYS A 22 -34.53 18.81 19.02
C LYS A 22 -35.23 18.76 17.67
N ASP A 23 -36.55 18.78 17.71
CA ASP A 23 -37.43 18.96 16.54
C ASP A 23 -37.17 17.96 15.38
N MET A 24 -36.69 16.76 15.71
CA MET A 24 -36.48 15.69 14.74
C MET A 24 -37.74 14.85 14.58
N THR A 25 -38.03 14.51 13.33
CA THR A 25 -39.01 13.48 13.00
C THR A 25 -38.51 12.12 13.48
N ARG A 26 -39.44 11.16 13.64
CA ARG A 26 -39.10 9.77 13.98
C ARG A 26 -38.12 9.16 12.97
N GLN A 27 -38.30 9.43 11.68
CA GLN A 27 -37.45 8.91 10.62
C GLN A 27 -36.01 9.44 10.72
N GLU A 28 -35.83 10.72 11.00
CA GLU A 28 -34.50 11.32 11.18
C GLU A 28 -33.79 10.78 12.42
N ALA A 29 -34.53 10.59 13.51
CA ALA A 29 -33.99 9.99 14.73
C ALA A 29 -33.53 8.55 14.48
N GLU A 30 -34.34 7.73 13.80
CA GLU A 30 -33.98 6.37 13.41
C GLU A 30 -32.77 6.36 12.47
N GLY A 31 -32.71 7.28 11.50
CA GLY A 31 -31.57 7.45 10.60
C GLY A 31 -30.26 7.75 11.36
N LYS A 32 -30.30 8.66 12.34
CA LYS A 32 -29.13 8.97 13.18
C LYS A 32 -28.69 7.77 14.01
N ILE A 33 -29.62 7.05 14.64
CA ILE A 33 -29.32 5.84 15.41
C ILE A 33 -28.64 4.79 14.51
N ASN A 34 -29.16 4.58 13.30
CA ASN A 34 -28.60 3.61 12.36
C ASN A 34 -27.17 3.98 11.92
N ILE A 35 -26.89 5.27 11.69
CA ILE A 35 -25.53 5.74 11.39
C ILE A 35 -24.59 5.41 12.56
N TRP A 36 -25.00 5.71 13.80
CA TRP A 36 -24.17 5.45 14.98
C TRP A 36 -23.94 3.94 15.20
N ILE A 37 -24.96 3.11 15.01
CA ILE A 37 -24.82 1.64 15.09
C ILE A 37 -23.75 1.16 14.11
N THR A 38 -23.83 1.58 12.85
CA THR A 38 -22.86 1.14 11.83
C THR A 38 -21.45 1.64 12.14
N MET A 39 -21.31 2.89 12.59
CA MET A 39 -19.99 3.53 12.80
C MET A 39 -19.29 3.11 14.09
N PHE A 40 -20.03 2.55 15.06
CA PHE A 40 -19.50 2.07 16.34
C PHE A 40 -19.78 0.58 16.56
N ALA A 41 -20.07 -0.18 15.49
CA ALA A 41 -20.30 -1.61 15.56
C ALA A 41 -19.11 -2.36 16.18
N ASP A 42 -17.89 -1.92 15.85
CA ASP A 42 -16.59 -2.45 16.26
C ASP A 42 -16.06 -1.89 17.59
N THR A 43 -16.82 -1.03 18.27
CA THR A 43 -16.38 -0.37 19.50
C THR A 43 -16.87 -1.11 20.75
N ASP A 44 -16.01 -1.24 21.77
CA ASP A 44 -16.40 -1.74 23.09
C ASP A 44 -17.19 -0.67 23.86
N ARG A 45 -18.16 -1.11 24.67
CA ARG A 45 -18.97 -0.23 25.51
C ARG A 45 -18.13 0.57 26.50
N GLU A 46 -17.11 -0.04 27.12
CA GLU A 46 -16.26 0.65 28.10
C GLU A 46 -15.49 1.80 27.45
N ILE A 47 -14.90 1.54 26.28
CA ILE A 47 -14.16 2.54 25.50
C ILE A 47 -15.10 3.67 25.05
N MET A 48 -16.31 3.33 24.59
CA MET A 48 -17.32 4.33 24.21
C MET A 48 -17.69 5.24 25.39
N ASN A 49 -17.89 4.68 26.58
CA ASN A 49 -18.22 5.49 27.76
C ASN A 49 -17.09 6.46 28.13
N LEU A 50 -15.83 6.01 28.09
CA LEU A 50 -14.67 6.88 28.30
C LEU A 50 -14.61 8.00 27.26
N ALA A 51 -14.87 7.67 25.99
CA ALA A 51 -14.89 8.65 24.91
C ALA A 51 -15.96 9.72 25.13
N VAL A 52 -17.18 9.31 25.50
CA VAL A 52 -18.29 10.23 25.81
C VAL A 52 -17.96 11.13 26.99
N GLN A 53 -17.39 10.58 28.08
CA GLN A 53 -16.98 11.37 29.24
C GLN A 53 -15.95 12.43 28.87
N LYS A 54 -14.91 12.05 28.10
CA LYS A 54 -13.90 12.98 27.61
C LYS A 54 -14.54 14.09 26.76
N ILE A 55 -15.40 13.73 25.81
CA ILE A 55 -16.09 14.70 24.94
C ILE A 55 -16.92 15.69 25.75
N ILE A 56 -17.70 15.21 26.73
CA ILE A 56 -18.51 16.09 27.58
C ILE A 56 -17.62 17.07 28.36
N ALA A 57 -16.44 16.63 28.80
CA ALA A 57 -15.50 17.46 29.52
C ALA A 57 -14.78 18.50 28.63
N THR A 58 -14.55 18.20 27.35
CA THR A 58 -13.71 19.03 26.47
C THR A 58 -14.47 19.76 25.36
N SER A 59 -15.67 19.33 24.99
CA SER A 59 -16.45 19.87 23.88
C SER A 59 -17.72 20.59 24.34
N LYS A 60 -17.90 21.80 23.81
CA LYS A 60 -19.08 22.64 24.07
C LYS A 60 -20.29 22.27 23.19
N TYR A 61 -20.08 21.52 22.11
CA TYR A 61 -21.10 21.21 21.11
C TYR A 61 -21.34 19.71 21.01
N PHE A 62 -22.53 19.34 20.53
CA PHE A 62 -22.86 17.94 20.32
C PHE A 62 -21.90 17.32 19.31
N PRO A 63 -21.24 16.19 19.65
CA PRO A 63 -20.19 15.65 18.82
C PRO A 63 -20.72 15.04 17.53
N THR A 64 -19.93 15.18 16.48
CA THR A 64 -20.05 14.41 15.24
C THR A 64 -19.51 13.00 15.43
N VAL A 65 -19.90 12.07 14.55
CA VAL A 65 -19.37 10.70 14.56
C VAL A 65 -17.84 10.70 14.43
N ALA A 66 -17.28 11.62 13.62
CA ALA A 66 -15.85 11.73 13.42
C ALA A 66 -15.11 12.08 14.73
N GLU A 67 -15.59 13.08 15.47
CA GLU A 67 -14.99 13.49 16.76
C GLU A 67 -15.02 12.35 17.79
N VAL A 68 -16.12 11.60 17.87
CA VAL A 68 -16.19 10.43 18.78
C VAL A 68 -15.17 9.37 18.36
N ARG A 69 -15.03 9.09 17.05
CA ARG A 69 -14.04 8.13 16.54
C ARG A 69 -12.60 8.60 16.77
N GLU A 70 -12.32 9.90 16.68
CA GLU A 70 -11.01 10.46 17.00
C GLU A 70 -10.65 10.23 18.47
N VAL A 71 -11.60 10.48 19.37
CA VAL A 71 -11.39 10.23 20.80
C VAL A 71 -11.20 8.74 21.09
N ILE A 72 -12.00 7.86 20.47
CA ILE A 72 -11.83 6.40 20.60
C ILE A 72 -10.45 5.97 20.09
N ALA A 73 -10.02 6.48 18.94
CA ALA A 73 -8.72 6.17 18.38
C ALA A 73 -7.57 6.61 19.31
N GLU A 74 -7.70 7.78 19.94
CA GLU A 74 -6.75 8.28 20.92
C GLU A 74 -6.68 7.38 22.17
N ILE A 75 -7.84 6.97 22.71
CA ILE A 75 -7.91 6.06 23.86
C ILE A 75 -7.22 4.72 23.54
N ASN A 76 -7.46 4.17 22.35
CA ASN A 76 -6.91 2.88 21.94
C ASN A 76 -5.42 2.91 21.58
N THR A 77 -4.94 4.03 21.04
CA THR A 77 -3.54 4.17 20.61
C THR A 77 -2.62 4.51 21.79
N GLY A 78 -3.18 5.06 22.88
CA GLY A 78 -2.41 5.56 24.01
C GLY A 78 -1.68 6.87 23.70
N CYS A 79 -0.79 7.30 24.60
CA CYS A 79 -0.02 8.53 24.42
C CYS A 79 1.08 8.29 23.38
N VAL A 80 0.86 8.81 22.17
CA VAL A 80 1.90 8.91 21.15
C VAL A 80 2.94 9.92 21.63
N LEU A 81 4.22 9.55 21.60
CA LEU A 81 5.31 10.44 21.96
C LEU A 81 5.25 11.72 21.12
N ASP A 82 5.46 12.87 21.76
CA ASP A 82 5.66 14.12 21.03
C ASP A 82 6.86 13.98 20.06
N GLY A 83 6.79 14.63 18.91
CA GLY A 83 7.84 14.54 17.90
C GLY A 83 9.22 14.97 18.41
N GLY A 84 9.26 15.92 19.35
CA GLY A 84 10.50 16.31 20.01
C GLY A 84 11.04 15.24 20.95
N ALA A 85 10.17 14.58 21.72
CA ALA A 85 10.54 13.47 22.58
C ALA A 85 11.03 12.25 21.77
N ALA A 86 10.34 11.93 20.67
CA ALA A 86 10.73 10.90 19.73
C ALA A 86 12.11 11.18 19.10
N TRP A 87 12.40 12.43 18.73
CA TRP A 87 13.74 12.81 18.28
C TRP A 87 14.80 12.61 19.38
N GLY A 88 14.44 12.83 20.64
CA GLY A 88 15.29 12.51 21.79
C GLY A 88 15.67 11.03 21.87
N GLU A 89 14.75 10.12 21.55
CA GLU A 89 15.06 8.68 21.43
C GLU A 89 16.12 8.43 20.34
N VAL A 90 15.98 9.09 19.18
CA VAL A 90 16.95 9.00 18.06
C VAL A 90 18.35 9.42 18.50
N ILE A 91 18.48 10.61 19.08
CA ILE A 91 19.77 11.14 19.54
C ILE A 91 20.39 10.23 20.61
N THR A 92 19.57 9.72 21.54
CA THR A 92 20.04 8.80 22.58
C THR A 92 20.55 7.50 21.98
N ALA A 93 19.83 6.94 21.02
CA ALA A 93 20.24 5.73 20.33
C ALA A 93 21.52 5.93 19.51
N ILE A 94 21.68 7.07 18.84
CA ILE A 94 22.90 7.37 18.05
C ILE A 94 24.12 7.37 18.99
N ARG A 95 23.99 8.01 20.17
CA ARG A 95 25.05 8.06 21.19
C ARG A 95 25.40 6.69 21.75
N ASN A 96 24.40 5.85 21.99
CA ASN A 96 24.61 4.55 22.65
C ASN A 96 25.09 3.46 21.67
N TYR A 97 24.51 3.41 20.47
CA TYR A 97 24.68 2.30 19.54
C TYR A 97 25.59 2.64 18.36
N GLY A 98 25.59 3.90 17.91
CA GLY A 98 26.34 4.33 16.73
C GLY A 98 25.91 3.64 15.44
N GLN A 99 26.69 3.84 14.37
CA GLN A 99 26.34 3.40 13.02
C GLN A 99 26.27 1.86 12.81
N TYR A 100 27.01 1.08 13.60
CA TYR A 100 27.18 -0.36 13.37
C TYR A 100 26.14 -1.23 14.08
N ARG A 101 25.36 -0.68 15.01
CA ARG A 101 24.42 -1.42 15.85
C ARG A 101 22.97 -0.98 15.61
N GLU A 102 22.60 -0.92 14.34
CA GLU A 102 21.26 -0.47 13.89
C GLU A 102 20.13 -1.26 14.54
N LEU A 103 20.21 -2.60 14.57
CA LEU A 103 19.14 -3.43 15.13
C LEU A 103 18.85 -3.09 16.60
N GLN A 104 19.90 -2.97 17.40
CA GLN A 104 19.79 -2.63 18.83
C GLN A 104 19.30 -1.20 19.04
N ALA A 105 19.72 -0.28 18.15
CA ALA A 105 19.21 1.09 18.16
C ALA A 105 17.71 1.14 17.89
N LEU A 106 17.24 0.45 16.85
CA LEU A 106 15.83 0.42 16.48
C LEU A 106 14.95 -0.26 17.52
N GLU A 107 15.45 -1.28 18.22
CA GLU A 107 14.75 -1.95 19.33
C GLU A 107 14.63 -1.08 20.59
N SER A 108 15.49 -0.06 20.73
CA SER A 108 15.47 0.85 21.89
C SER A 108 14.45 1.99 21.78
N MET A 109 13.77 2.11 20.65
CA MET A 109 12.86 3.22 20.32
C MET A 109 11.41 2.77 20.29
N SER A 110 10.47 3.73 20.36
CA SER A 110 9.07 3.44 20.07
C SER A 110 8.84 3.02 18.62
N ASP A 111 7.78 2.25 18.36
CA ASP A 111 7.46 1.70 17.02
C ASP A 111 7.34 2.79 15.94
N MET A 112 6.79 3.95 16.31
CA MET A 112 6.64 5.06 15.37
C MET A 112 7.99 5.73 15.08
N THR A 113 8.80 6.00 16.11
CA THR A 113 10.18 6.51 15.93
C THR A 113 10.98 5.55 15.03
N LYS A 114 10.93 4.25 15.31
CA LYS A 114 11.59 3.20 14.51
C LYS A 114 11.18 3.26 13.04
N THR A 115 9.89 3.38 12.76
CA THR A 115 9.36 3.46 11.39
C THR A 115 9.89 4.69 10.65
N VAL A 116 9.98 5.84 11.33
CA VAL A 116 10.51 7.08 10.74
C VAL A 116 12.01 6.97 10.49
N VAL A 117 12.77 6.48 11.46
CA VAL A 117 14.24 6.28 11.35
C VAL A 117 14.57 5.32 10.20
N GLN A 118 13.83 4.23 10.04
CA GLN A 118 14.03 3.28 8.93
C GLN A 118 13.82 3.92 7.55
N ARG A 119 12.93 4.90 7.44
CA ARG A 119 12.68 5.62 6.17
C ARG A 119 13.73 6.68 5.87
N MET A 120 14.31 7.27 6.90
CA MET A 120 15.41 8.22 6.74
C MET A 120 16.73 7.52 6.47
N GLY A 121 16.93 6.33 7.05
CA GLY A 121 18.18 5.59 6.98
C GLY A 121 19.03 5.81 8.23
N TRP A 122 19.27 4.75 9.02
CA TRP A 122 20.03 4.84 10.28
C TRP A 122 21.47 5.29 10.06
N ARG A 123 22.13 4.72 9.04
CA ARG A 123 23.51 5.07 8.72
C ARG A 123 23.64 6.52 8.29
N ASP A 124 22.70 7.02 7.49
CA ASP A 124 22.69 8.40 7.00
C ASP A 124 22.54 9.37 8.18
N LEU A 125 21.62 9.08 9.10
CA LEU A 125 21.46 9.84 10.35
C LEU A 125 22.71 9.83 11.24
N CYS A 126 23.48 8.74 11.27
CA CYS A 126 24.71 8.67 12.06
C CYS A 126 25.89 9.40 11.43
N LEU A 127 25.92 9.53 10.10
CA LEU A 127 27.02 10.14 9.35
C LEU A 127 26.75 11.59 8.97
N SER A 128 25.52 12.06 9.15
CA SER A 128 25.12 13.43 8.82
C SER A 128 25.84 14.46 9.69
N GLU A 129 26.29 15.53 9.05
CA GLU A 129 26.94 16.67 9.71
C GLU A 129 25.93 17.75 10.11
N ASP A 130 24.69 17.69 9.60
CA ASP A 130 23.65 18.71 9.83
C ASP A 130 22.44 18.13 10.57
N THR A 131 22.60 18.04 11.90
CA THR A 131 21.57 17.51 12.79
C THR A 131 20.31 18.37 12.84
N GLU A 132 20.38 19.66 12.50
CA GLU A 132 19.20 20.54 12.48
C GLU A 132 18.31 20.22 11.28
N ILE A 133 18.91 20.00 10.11
CA ILE A 133 18.21 19.56 8.90
C ILE A 133 17.58 18.17 9.13
N ASP A 134 18.34 17.23 9.70
CA ASP A 134 17.82 15.90 10.01
C ASP A 134 16.64 15.95 10.96
N ARG A 135 16.73 16.77 12.01
CA ARG A 135 15.62 16.96 12.94
C ARG A 135 14.39 17.51 12.22
N ALA A 136 14.56 18.49 11.33
CA ALA A 136 13.44 19.05 10.58
C ALA A 136 12.78 18.00 9.66
N HIS A 137 13.59 17.20 8.96
CA HIS A 137 13.10 16.10 8.13
C HIS A 137 12.42 15.01 8.95
N PHE A 138 13.00 14.62 10.08
CA PHE A 138 12.42 13.67 11.02
C PHE A 138 11.05 14.14 11.49
N LEU A 139 10.94 15.36 12.00
CA LEU A 139 9.66 15.91 12.48
C LEU A 139 8.61 15.93 11.38
N LYS A 140 8.99 16.30 10.15
CA LYS A 140 8.07 16.30 9.00
C LYS A 140 7.55 14.89 8.67
N ILE A 141 8.42 13.89 8.65
CA ILE A 141 8.03 12.50 8.38
C ILE A 141 7.21 11.94 9.55
N TYR A 142 7.60 12.23 10.78
CA TYR A 142 6.91 11.82 12.00
C TYR A 142 5.47 12.36 12.04
N GLN A 143 5.27 13.65 11.74
CA GLN A 143 3.93 14.23 11.63
C GLN A 143 3.09 13.59 10.52
N ALA A 144 3.70 13.24 9.38
CA ALA A 144 3.01 12.55 8.31
C ALA A 144 2.57 11.13 8.73
N GLU A 145 3.41 10.41 9.48
CA GLU A 145 3.07 9.10 10.03
C GLU A 145 2.04 9.17 11.13
N GLU A 146 2.16 10.12 12.04
CA GLU A 146 1.16 10.37 13.08
C GLU A 146 -0.22 10.62 12.44
N LYS A 147 -0.27 11.48 11.43
CA LYS A 147 -1.51 11.75 10.68
C LYS A 147 -2.05 10.49 10.01
N ARG A 148 -1.20 9.68 9.39
CA ARG A 148 -1.60 8.42 8.74
C ARG A 148 -2.14 7.41 9.77
N GLN A 149 -1.49 7.29 10.92
CA GLN A 149 -1.91 6.41 12.00
C GLN A 149 -3.25 6.85 12.58
N LYS A 150 -3.43 8.15 12.85
CA LYS A 150 -4.70 8.73 13.27
C LYS A 150 -5.81 8.42 12.25
N GLN A 151 -5.57 8.68 10.97
CA GLN A 151 -6.53 8.38 9.91
C GLN A 151 -6.90 6.91 9.86
N LYS A 152 -5.93 6.00 10.00
CA LYS A 152 -6.18 4.56 9.99
C LYS A 152 -7.04 4.13 11.17
N ASN A 153 -6.73 4.64 12.37
CA ASN A 153 -7.39 4.23 13.62
C ASN A 153 -8.81 4.79 13.76
N VAL A 154 -9.09 5.96 13.17
CA VAL A 154 -10.44 6.57 13.15
C VAL A 154 -11.43 5.76 12.32
N LEU A 155 -10.98 5.05 11.28
CA LEU A 155 -11.87 4.27 10.42
C LEU A 155 -12.38 2.99 11.12
N PRO A 156 -13.69 2.68 11.04
CA PRO A 156 -14.24 1.39 11.46
C PRO A 156 -13.53 0.24 10.77
N LEU A 157 -13.34 -0.87 11.48
CA LEU A 157 -12.60 -2.03 10.98
C LEU A 157 -13.12 -2.53 9.62
N GLU A 158 -14.43 -2.70 9.50
CA GLU A 158 -15.07 -3.18 8.27
C GLU A 158 -14.87 -2.19 7.11
N THR A 159 -14.99 -0.90 7.38
CA THR A 159 -14.74 0.16 6.38
C THR A 159 -13.30 0.11 5.90
N ARG A 160 -12.34 -0.03 6.82
CA ARG A 160 -10.92 -0.14 6.50
C ARG A 160 -10.63 -1.34 5.60
N GLN A 161 -11.15 -2.51 5.96
CA GLN A 161 -10.98 -3.74 5.17
C GLN A 161 -11.55 -3.60 3.76
N LYS A 162 -12.76 -3.02 3.62
CA LYS A 162 -13.37 -2.77 2.31
C LYS A 162 -12.55 -1.82 1.44
N ILE A 163 -11.98 -0.77 2.04
CA ILE A 163 -11.10 0.17 1.34
C ILE A 163 -9.82 -0.53 0.88
N GLU A 164 -9.17 -1.29 1.77
CA GLU A 164 -7.93 -2.04 1.45
C GLU A 164 -8.18 -3.05 0.33
N GLN A 165 -9.30 -3.78 0.37
CA GLN A 165 -9.69 -4.70 -0.69
C GLN A 165 -9.86 -3.98 -2.03
N LYS A 166 -10.58 -2.85 -2.06
CA LYS A 166 -10.78 -2.06 -3.28
C LYS A 166 -9.47 -1.52 -3.84
N GLN A 167 -8.53 -1.14 -2.98
CA GLN A 167 -7.20 -0.70 -3.39
C GLN A 167 -6.38 -1.85 -4.01
N LEU A 168 -6.46 -3.04 -3.43
CA LEU A 168 -5.77 -4.23 -3.96
C LEU A 168 -6.33 -4.64 -5.32
N GLU A 169 -7.66 -4.65 -5.47
CA GLU A 169 -8.35 -4.90 -6.75
C GLU A 169 -7.87 -3.92 -7.82
N TYR A 170 -7.79 -2.63 -7.49
CA TYR A 170 -7.30 -1.61 -8.42
C TYR A 170 -5.83 -1.82 -8.83
N GLN A 171 -4.96 -2.20 -7.88
CA GLN A 171 -3.56 -2.48 -8.17
C GLN A 171 -3.38 -3.70 -9.08
N GLN A 172 -4.14 -4.77 -8.83
CA GLN A 172 -4.14 -5.98 -9.67
C GLN A 172 -4.59 -5.65 -11.09
N GLN A 173 -5.70 -4.94 -11.25
CA GLN A 173 -6.20 -4.51 -12.57
C GLN A 173 -5.16 -3.69 -13.32
N LYS A 174 -4.46 -2.78 -12.64
CA LYS A 174 -3.39 -1.97 -13.24
C LYS A 174 -2.21 -2.82 -13.68
N GLN A 175 -1.82 -3.83 -12.90
CA GLN A 175 -0.74 -4.74 -13.24
C GLN A 175 -1.11 -5.64 -14.42
N GLU A 176 -2.32 -6.19 -14.43
CA GLU A 176 -2.83 -7.00 -15.54
C GLU A 176 -2.85 -6.20 -16.84
N LEU A 177 -3.35 -4.97 -16.81
CA LEU A 177 -3.34 -4.07 -17.96
C LEU A 177 -1.91 -3.84 -18.49
N TYR A 178 -0.95 -3.61 -17.60
CA TYR A 178 0.44 -3.43 -17.98
C TYR A 178 1.02 -4.69 -18.64
N GLN A 179 0.73 -5.89 -18.11
CA GLN A 179 1.20 -7.15 -18.69
C GLN A 179 0.56 -7.42 -20.06
N GLN A 180 -0.75 -7.16 -20.20
CA GLN A 180 -1.45 -7.29 -21.47
C GLN A 180 -0.85 -6.38 -22.54
N GLN A 181 -0.59 -5.11 -22.22
CA GLN A 181 0.05 -4.17 -23.14
C GLN A 181 1.45 -4.64 -23.56
N LYS A 182 2.23 -5.19 -22.61
CA LYS A 182 3.55 -5.74 -22.89
C LYS A 182 3.48 -6.95 -23.83
N GLN A 183 2.52 -7.86 -23.60
CA GLN A 183 2.31 -9.04 -24.44
C GLN A 183 1.85 -8.67 -25.86
N GLN A 184 0.92 -7.71 -25.99
CA GLN A 184 0.48 -7.20 -27.29
C GLN A 184 1.64 -6.63 -28.10
N LYS A 185 2.47 -5.78 -27.49
CA LYS A 185 3.66 -5.23 -28.16
C LYS A 185 4.64 -6.32 -28.61
N LEU A 186 4.83 -7.37 -27.79
CA LEU A 186 5.71 -8.49 -28.16
C LEU A 186 5.13 -9.28 -29.34
N LEU A 187 3.84 -9.57 -29.33
CA LEU A 187 3.15 -10.26 -30.42
C LEU A 187 3.21 -9.45 -31.72
N GLU A 188 3.00 -8.13 -31.65
CA GLU A 188 3.14 -7.24 -32.81
C GLU A 188 4.57 -7.28 -33.39
N GLN A 189 5.59 -7.29 -32.53
CA GLN A 189 6.99 -7.42 -32.96
C GLN A 189 7.27 -8.78 -33.61
N GLU A 190 6.75 -9.87 -33.06
CA GLU A 190 6.88 -11.21 -33.66
C GLU A 190 6.19 -11.29 -35.01
N GLN A 191 4.97 -10.76 -35.13
CA GLN A 191 4.26 -10.70 -36.40
C GLN A 191 5.00 -9.85 -37.43
N GLN A 192 5.60 -8.72 -37.02
CA GLN A 192 6.44 -7.90 -37.90
C GLN A 192 7.68 -8.67 -38.37
N LYS A 193 8.38 -9.39 -37.48
CA LYS A 193 9.52 -10.23 -37.85
C LYS A 193 9.10 -11.36 -38.80
N GLN A 194 7.99 -12.03 -38.54
CA GLN A 194 7.48 -13.09 -39.43
C GLN A 194 7.14 -12.54 -40.81
N LYS A 195 6.48 -11.38 -40.90
CA LYS A 195 6.21 -10.71 -42.18
C LYS A 195 7.52 -10.38 -42.90
N GLN A 196 8.52 -9.83 -42.20
CA GLN A 196 9.84 -9.56 -42.79
C GLN A 196 10.51 -10.83 -43.34
N LEU A 197 10.48 -11.93 -42.59
CA LEU A 197 11.01 -13.23 -43.02
C LEU A 197 10.26 -13.79 -44.24
N GLN A 198 8.93 -13.73 -44.25
CA GLN A 198 8.13 -14.16 -45.40
C GLN A 198 8.44 -13.33 -46.65
N THR A 199 8.55 -12.00 -46.51
CA THR A 199 8.96 -11.13 -47.61
C THR A 199 10.34 -11.54 -48.14
N LEU A 200 11.32 -11.77 -47.28
CA LEU A 200 12.65 -12.23 -47.69
C LEU A 200 12.61 -13.57 -48.43
N LEU A 201 11.76 -14.51 -48.02
CA LEU A 201 11.58 -15.81 -48.69
C LEU A 201 10.93 -15.69 -50.07
N LEU A 202 9.97 -14.77 -50.25
CA LEU A 202 9.30 -14.51 -51.53
C LEU A 202 10.23 -13.85 -52.56
N TYR A 203 11.19 -13.04 -52.10
CA TYR A 203 12.21 -12.40 -52.94
C TYR A 203 13.54 -13.17 -52.98
N ALA A 204 13.60 -14.37 -52.37
CA ALA A 204 14.77 -15.23 -52.49
C ALA A 204 14.94 -15.62 -53.97
N PRO A 205 16.12 -15.43 -54.57
CA PRO A 205 16.35 -15.84 -55.96
C PRO A 205 16.04 -17.34 -56.06
N LYS A 206 15.23 -17.74 -57.06
CA LYS A 206 15.02 -19.16 -57.37
C LYS A 206 16.41 -19.81 -57.45
N PRO A 207 16.60 -21.01 -56.87
CA PRO A 207 17.88 -21.69 -57.03
C PRO A 207 18.16 -21.73 -58.52
N GLN A 208 19.28 -21.13 -58.93
CA GLN A 208 19.77 -21.34 -60.28
C GLN A 208 19.87 -22.85 -60.41
N GLU A 209 19.13 -23.44 -61.35
CA GLU A 209 19.37 -24.81 -61.83
C GLU A 209 20.80 -24.81 -62.37
N ASN A 210 21.75 -24.94 -61.46
CA ASN A 210 23.13 -25.17 -61.79
C ASN A 210 23.25 -26.68 -61.92
N ASP A 211 23.76 -27.09 -63.08
CA ASP A 211 23.98 -28.46 -63.57
C ASP A 211 25.04 -29.23 -62.74
N PHE A 212 24.98 -29.13 -61.41
CA PHE A 212 25.88 -29.84 -60.50
C PHE A 212 25.30 -31.22 -60.20
N ALA A 213 25.79 -32.23 -60.91
CA ALA A 213 25.63 -33.62 -60.50
C ALA A 213 26.23 -33.80 -59.09
N SER A 214 25.53 -34.53 -58.21
CA SER A 214 26.04 -34.83 -56.88
C SER A 214 27.36 -35.57 -57.00
N VAL A 215 28.32 -35.26 -56.12
CA VAL A 215 29.62 -35.99 -56.07
C VAL A 215 29.38 -37.51 -55.94
N ALA A 216 28.30 -37.92 -55.27
CA ALA A 216 27.90 -39.32 -55.19
C ALA A 216 27.42 -39.90 -56.54
N GLU A 217 26.73 -39.11 -57.36
CA GLU A 217 26.27 -39.50 -58.71
C GLU A 217 27.46 -39.61 -59.67
N LEU A 218 28.39 -38.66 -59.64
CA LEU A 218 29.64 -38.68 -60.42
C LEU A 218 30.53 -39.89 -60.09
N PHE A 219 30.64 -40.24 -58.80
CA PHE A 219 31.38 -41.44 -58.41
C PHE A 219 30.66 -42.73 -58.84
N ALA A 220 29.32 -42.75 -58.86
CA ALA A 220 28.55 -43.91 -59.32
C ALA A 220 28.72 -44.15 -60.84
N GLU A 221 28.70 -43.09 -61.64
CA GLU A 221 28.95 -43.17 -63.08
C GLU A 221 30.38 -43.62 -63.40
N LYS A 222 31.38 -43.05 -62.72
CA LYS A 222 32.79 -43.42 -62.93
C LYS A 222 33.08 -44.86 -62.54
N ARG A 223 32.38 -45.38 -61.53
CA ARG A 223 32.48 -46.79 -61.12
C ARG A 223 31.87 -47.74 -62.15
N LYS A 224 30.79 -47.33 -62.82
CA LYS A 224 30.20 -48.06 -63.96
C LYS A 224 31.14 -48.10 -65.16
N GLU A 225 31.73 -46.97 -65.54
CA GLU A 225 32.68 -46.90 -66.66
C GLU A 225 33.93 -47.76 -66.43
N LEU A 226 34.44 -47.81 -65.19
CA LEU A 226 35.61 -48.64 -64.84
C LEU A 226 35.30 -50.13 -64.87
N LEU A 227 34.05 -50.53 -64.58
CA LEU A 227 33.61 -51.92 -64.65
C LEU A 227 33.35 -52.39 -66.09
N GLU A 228 32.96 -51.48 -66.99
CA GLU A 228 32.76 -51.77 -68.41
C GLU A 228 34.07 -51.85 -69.21
N LYS A 229 35.13 -51.14 -68.79
CA LYS A 229 36.47 -51.22 -69.41
C LYS A 229 37.34 -52.41 -68.94
N SER A 230 36.83 -53.25 -68.03
CA SER A 230 37.52 -54.44 -67.50
C SER A 230 36.97 -55.78 -68.06
N LYS A 231 36.25 -55.74 -69.18
CA LYS A 231 35.83 -56.91 -69.97
C LYS A 231 36.36 -56.81 -71.39
#